data_AF-G5A3S7-F1
#
_entry.id   AF-G5A3S7-F1
#
_cell.length_a   1.000
_cell.length_b   1.000
_cell.length_c   1.000
_cell.angle_alpha   90.00
_cell.angle_beta   90.00
_cell.angle_gamma   90.00
#
_symmetry.space_group_name_H-M   'P 1'
#
loop_
_entity.id
_entity.type
_entity.pdbx_description
1 polymer ?
#
loop_
_entity_poly.entity_id
_entity_poly.type
_entity_poly.pdbx_seq_one_letter_code
_entity_poly.pdbx_strand_id
1 'polypeptide(L)'
;MYLFSHLHIIARNPHQDLYDYLRDKLEGFISFYEPDQPPKVDAIRRTPGDKPELVIIDDYSNDKNLQKNVFSHYFTRGRHFKLSTIFLSHSWFATDKMIRLNTEYVALLRANSRRDLKLLITDFNIPGLTEEGILHYYNRAISRGKGQMLFIDSVKGQIRYNFDTPIKIGENY
;
A
#
# COMPACT_ATOMS: atom_id res chain seq x y z
N MET A 1 -14.37 13.39 13.41
CA MET A 1 -15.04 12.83 12.21
C MET A 1 -14.03 11.94 11.51
N TYR A 2 -14.31 10.65 11.32
CA TYR A 2 -13.41 9.74 10.62
C TYR A 2 -13.48 9.97 9.12
N LEU A 3 -12.33 9.96 8.45
CA LEU A 3 -12.23 10.09 6.99
C LEU A 3 -12.83 8.87 6.27
N PHE A 4 -12.70 7.68 6.87
CA PHE A 4 -13.29 6.43 6.42
C PHE A 4 -14.46 6.02 7.32
N SER A 5 -15.47 5.36 6.77
CA SER A 5 -16.63 4.86 7.53
C SER A 5 -16.43 3.48 8.14
N HIS A 6 -15.51 2.68 7.60
CA HIS A 6 -15.21 1.33 8.09
C HIS A 6 -13.79 0.90 7.71
N LEU A 7 -13.20 0.00 8.50
CA LEU A 7 -11.91 -0.64 8.24
C LEU A 7 -12.07 -2.15 8.02
N HIS A 8 -11.45 -2.67 6.96
CA HIS A 8 -11.47 -4.08 6.58
C HIS A 8 -10.05 -4.63 6.60
N ILE A 9 -9.79 -5.66 7.41
CA ILE A 9 -8.50 -6.34 7.48
C ILE A 9 -8.62 -7.74 6.88
N ILE A 10 -7.96 -7.94 5.75
CA ILE A 10 -7.80 -9.25 5.11
C ILE A 10 -6.37 -9.70 5.40
N ALA A 11 -6.19 -10.51 6.43
CA ALA A 11 -4.88 -10.98 6.86
C ALA A 11 -4.78 -12.49 6.80
N ARG A 12 -3.60 -13.02 6.44
CA ARG A 12 -3.35 -14.47 6.41
C ARG A 12 -3.47 -15.11 7.79
N ASN A 13 -3.08 -14.38 8.84
CA ASN A 13 -3.27 -14.76 10.23
C ASN A 13 -4.06 -13.66 10.96
N PRO A 14 -5.40 -13.74 11.03
CA PRO A 14 -6.22 -12.70 11.65
C PRO A 14 -6.21 -12.71 13.19
N HIS A 15 -5.60 -13.73 13.82
CA HIS A 15 -5.56 -13.91 15.28
C HIS A 15 -4.14 -13.72 15.81
N GLN A 16 -3.81 -12.48 16.15
CA GLN A 16 -2.53 -12.09 16.73
C GLN A 16 -2.70 -10.84 17.59
N ASP A 17 -1.83 -10.66 18.59
CA ASP A 17 -1.94 -9.62 19.63
C ASP A 17 -2.27 -8.22 19.09
N LEU A 18 -1.62 -7.81 17.99
CA LEU A 18 -1.87 -6.51 17.36
C LEU A 18 -3.30 -6.40 16.84
N TYR A 19 -3.81 -7.43 16.19
CA TYR A 19 -5.14 -7.43 15.60
C TYR A 19 -6.22 -7.58 16.65
N ASP A 20 -5.97 -8.36 17.71
CA ASP A 20 -6.89 -8.47 18.84
C ASP A 20 -6.98 -7.13 19.59
N TYR A 21 -5.85 -6.44 19.77
CA TYR A 21 -5.82 -5.08 20.28
C TYR A 21 -6.61 -4.11 19.38
N LEU A 22 -6.42 -4.16 18.06
CA LEU A 22 -7.18 -3.31 17.13
C LEU A 22 -8.67 -3.60 17.15
N ARG A 23 -9.06 -4.87 17.29
CA ARG A 23 -10.45 -5.31 17.39
C ARG A 23 -11.13 -4.74 18.63
N ASP A 24 -10.45 -4.78 19.78
CA ASP A 24 -10.91 -4.19 21.03
C ASP A 24 -11.05 -2.66 20.91
N LYS A 25 -10.06 -1.98 20.35
CA LYS A 25 -10.07 -0.50 20.27
C LYS A 25 -10.99 0.09 19.20
N LEU A 26 -11.31 -0.68 18.17
CA LEU A 26 -12.09 -0.22 17.02
C LEU A 26 -13.38 -1.03 16.87
N GLU A 27 -13.92 -1.53 17.98
CA GLU A 27 -15.15 -2.33 17.99
C GLU A 27 -16.27 -1.63 17.20
N GLY A 28 -16.95 -2.39 16.34
CA GLY A 28 -17.99 -1.88 15.44
C GLY A 28 -17.49 -1.10 14.22
N PHE A 29 -16.22 -0.69 14.19
CA PHE A 29 -15.61 0.05 13.07
C PHE A 29 -14.62 -0.79 12.25
N ILE A 30 -14.15 -1.92 12.77
CA ILE A 30 -13.21 -2.82 12.10
C ILE A 30 -13.83 -4.20 11.85
N SER A 31 -13.56 -4.79 10.68
CA SER A 31 -13.88 -6.18 10.35
C SER A 31 -12.61 -6.94 9.98
N PHE A 32 -12.49 -8.17 10.46
CA PHE A 32 -11.45 -9.12 10.04
C PHE A 32 -12.11 -10.23 9.21
N TYR A 33 -11.39 -10.73 8.22
CA TYR A 33 -11.88 -11.77 7.31
C TYR A 33 -11.06 -13.04 7.44
N GLU A 34 -11.75 -14.18 7.30
CA GLU A 34 -11.12 -15.49 7.35
C GLU A 34 -10.15 -15.70 6.17
N PRO A 35 -8.97 -16.28 6.41
CA PRO A 35 -7.91 -16.34 5.41
C PRO A 35 -8.22 -17.30 4.25
N ASP A 36 -9.09 -18.28 4.49
CA ASP A 36 -9.46 -19.33 3.53
C ASP A 36 -10.39 -18.82 2.42
N GLN A 37 -11.16 -17.76 2.70
CA GLN A 37 -12.06 -17.13 1.73
C GLN A 37 -11.99 -15.60 1.82
N PRO A 38 -10.90 -14.99 1.32
CA PRO A 38 -10.81 -13.54 1.24
C PRO A 38 -11.99 -12.98 0.44
N PRO A 39 -12.68 -11.95 0.94
CA PRO A 39 -13.84 -11.39 0.27
C PRO A 39 -13.46 -10.80 -1.09
N LYS A 40 -14.40 -10.84 -2.03
CA LYS A 40 -14.28 -10.11 -3.30
C LYS A 40 -14.60 -8.63 -3.09
N VAL A 41 -14.05 -7.79 -3.96
CA VAL A 41 -14.19 -6.32 -3.91
C VAL A 41 -15.65 -5.83 -3.90
N ASP A 42 -16.55 -6.56 -4.55
CA ASP A 42 -17.98 -6.25 -4.66
C ASP A 42 -18.81 -6.76 -3.49
N ALA A 43 -18.24 -7.61 -2.63
CA ALA A 43 -18.93 -8.23 -1.50
C ALA A 43 -18.50 -7.67 -0.13
N ILE A 44 -17.39 -6.93 -0.07
CA ILE A 44 -16.79 -6.53 1.22
C ILE A 44 -17.47 -5.31 1.85
N ARG A 45 -18.04 -4.42 1.03
CA ARG A 45 -18.53 -3.12 1.47
C ARG A 45 -19.69 -3.28 2.44
N ARG A 46 -19.67 -2.55 3.56
CA ARG A 46 -20.70 -2.66 4.61
C ARG A 46 -21.66 -1.47 4.64
N THR A 47 -21.15 -0.27 4.38
CA THR A 47 -21.91 0.95 4.61
C THR A 47 -22.49 1.49 3.29
N PRO A 48 -23.83 1.61 3.18
CA PRO A 48 -24.44 2.34 2.08
C PRO A 48 -24.14 3.84 2.19
N GLY A 49 -24.00 4.51 1.04
CA GLY A 49 -23.74 5.95 0.96
C GLY A 49 -22.41 6.31 0.28
N ASP A 50 -21.97 7.56 0.47
CA ASP A 50 -20.82 8.11 -0.26
C ASP A 50 -19.49 8.09 0.50
N LYS A 51 -19.51 7.72 1.78
CA LYS A 51 -18.28 7.66 2.58
C LYS A 51 -17.41 6.47 2.14
N PRO A 52 -16.08 6.67 2.00
CA PRO A 52 -15.18 5.58 1.64
C PRO A 52 -14.91 4.65 2.81
N GLU A 53 -14.58 3.40 2.51
CA GLU A 53 -14.08 2.40 3.47
C GLU A 53 -12.62 2.06 3.12
N LEU A 54 -11.83 1.68 4.13
CA LEU A 54 -10.42 1.32 3.97
C LEU A 54 -10.25 -0.19 4.05
N VAL A 55 -9.59 -0.77 3.06
CA VAL A 55 -9.19 -2.18 3.02
C VAL A 55 -7.69 -2.28 3.22
N ILE A 56 -7.26 -3.11 4.16
CA ILE A 56 -5.87 -3.47 4.39
C ILE A 56 -5.71 -4.96 4.13
N ILE A 57 -4.81 -5.31 3.23
CA ILE A 57 -4.47 -6.69 2.89
C ILE A 57 -3.05 -6.96 3.41
N ASP A 58 -2.92 -7.92 4.31
CA ASP A 58 -1.67 -8.21 5.03
C ASP A 58 -1.24 -9.68 4.91
N ASP A 59 0.07 -9.90 4.84
CA ASP A 59 0.72 -11.21 4.73
C ASP A 59 0.29 -12.08 3.52
N TYR A 60 -0.08 -11.44 2.42
CA TYR A 60 -0.42 -12.12 1.14
C TYR A 60 0.61 -11.91 0.03
N SER A 61 1.79 -11.36 0.36
CA SER A 61 2.88 -11.05 -0.60
C SER A 61 3.32 -12.22 -1.49
N ASN A 62 3.21 -13.45 -0.98
CA ASN A 62 3.63 -14.66 -1.68
C ASN A 62 2.49 -15.37 -2.43
N ASP A 63 1.23 -15.00 -2.19
CA ASP A 63 0.07 -15.67 -2.79
C ASP A 63 -0.27 -15.05 -4.17
N LYS A 64 0.39 -15.54 -5.22
CA LYS A 64 0.22 -15.01 -6.58
C LYS A 64 -1.19 -15.22 -7.14
N ASN A 65 -1.85 -16.31 -6.75
CA ASN A 65 -3.20 -16.61 -7.21
C ASN A 65 -4.22 -15.63 -6.63
N LEU A 66 -4.18 -15.38 -5.32
CA LEU A 66 -5.05 -14.39 -4.69
C LEU A 66 -4.71 -12.98 -5.14
N GLN A 67 -3.44 -12.62 -5.29
CA GLN A 67 -3.05 -11.32 -5.84
C GLN A 67 -3.66 -11.08 -7.22
N LYS A 68 -3.51 -12.04 -8.14
CA LYS A 68 -3.99 -11.92 -9.51
C LYS A 68 -5.51 -11.92 -9.61
N ASN A 69 -6.18 -12.84 -8.92
CA ASN A 69 -7.60 -13.13 -9.15
C ASN A 69 -8.56 -12.44 -8.16
N VAL A 70 -8.04 -11.91 -7.05
CA VAL A 70 -8.85 -11.29 -5.99
C VAL A 70 -8.34 -9.89 -5.69
N PHE A 71 -7.09 -9.74 -5.24
CA PHE A 71 -6.59 -8.47 -4.72
C PHE A 71 -6.37 -7.41 -5.82
N SER A 72 -6.00 -7.81 -7.04
CA SER A 72 -5.93 -6.90 -8.19
C SER A 72 -7.25 -6.16 -8.47
N HIS A 73 -8.39 -6.78 -8.16
CA HIS A 73 -9.72 -6.18 -8.34
C HIS A 73 -9.95 -5.02 -7.37
N TYR A 74 -9.34 -5.03 -6.20
CA TYR A 74 -9.41 -3.90 -5.25
C TYR A 74 -8.71 -2.67 -5.80
N PHE A 75 -7.58 -2.84 -6.50
CA PHE A 75 -6.83 -1.73 -7.10
C PHE A 75 -7.46 -1.22 -8.40
N THR A 76 -8.02 -2.12 -9.22
CA THR A 76 -8.62 -1.75 -10.51
C THR A 76 -10.06 -1.24 -10.40
N ARG A 77 -10.86 -1.77 -9.46
CA ARG A 77 -12.30 -1.50 -9.36
C ARG A 77 -12.73 -0.94 -8.00
N GLY A 78 -11.88 -0.99 -6.97
CA GLY A 78 -12.25 -0.59 -5.61
C GLY A 78 -12.82 0.83 -5.51
N ARG A 79 -12.31 1.77 -6.32
CA ARG A 79 -12.82 3.16 -6.36
C ARG A 79 -14.30 3.25 -6.76
N HIS A 80 -14.79 2.36 -7.64
CA HIS A 80 -16.21 2.31 -8.01
C HIS A 80 -17.08 1.90 -6.82
N PHE A 81 -16.50 1.14 -5.89
CA PHE A 81 -17.14 0.70 -4.65
C PHE A 81 -16.78 1.60 -3.45
N LYS A 82 -16.11 2.74 -3.67
CA LYS A 82 -15.61 3.65 -2.60
C LYS A 82 -14.66 2.95 -1.62
N LEU A 83 -13.89 1.99 -2.11
CA LEU A 83 -12.86 1.30 -1.33
C LEU A 83 -11.49 1.90 -1.66
N SER A 84 -10.81 2.39 -0.63
CA SER A 84 -9.37 2.65 -0.68
C SER A 84 -8.65 1.40 -0.18
N THR A 85 -7.55 1.02 -0.82
CA THR A 85 -6.85 -0.25 -0.49
C THR A 85 -5.38 -0.01 -0.20
N ILE A 86 -4.89 -0.65 0.85
CA ILE A 86 -3.47 -0.76 1.21
C ILE A 86 -3.10 -2.25 1.13
N PHE A 87 -2.01 -2.56 0.43
CA PHE A 87 -1.48 -3.92 0.33
C PHE A 87 -0.06 -3.96 0.89
N LEU A 88 0.17 -4.78 1.92
CA LEU A 88 1.47 -4.90 2.57
C LEU A 88 2.31 -5.90 1.79
N SER A 89 3.27 -5.36 1.04
CA SER A 89 4.13 -6.13 0.16
C SER A 89 5.57 -6.26 0.67
N HIS A 90 6.14 -7.45 0.56
CA HIS A 90 7.57 -7.71 0.83
C HIS A 90 8.47 -7.34 -0.36
N SER A 91 7.92 -7.23 -1.58
CA SER A 91 8.69 -6.86 -2.78
C SER A 91 7.76 -6.24 -3.83
N TRP A 92 8.12 -5.05 -4.28
CA TRP A 92 7.45 -4.41 -5.41
C TRP A 92 7.57 -5.28 -6.65
N PHE A 93 8.77 -5.74 -6.99
CA PHE A 93 9.02 -6.61 -8.14
C PHE A 93 8.14 -7.85 -8.16
N ALA A 94 7.96 -8.51 -7.02
CA ALA A 94 7.19 -9.74 -6.94
C ALA A 94 5.67 -9.51 -6.92
N THR A 95 5.19 -8.32 -6.55
CA THR A 95 3.76 -7.99 -6.46
C THR A 95 3.10 -8.13 -7.82
N ASP A 96 1.85 -8.59 -7.92
CA ASP A 96 1.16 -8.71 -9.21
C ASP A 96 1.13 -7.39 -10.00
N LYS A 97 1.30 -7.50 -11.33
CA LYS A 97 1.41 -6.33 -12.24
C LYS A 97 0.18 -5.43 -12.17
N MET A 98 -1.03 -6.00 -12.04
CA MET A 98 -2.26 -5.22 -11.99
C MET A 98 -2.35 -4.41 -10.69
N ILE A 99 -1.85 -4.94 -9.57
CA ILE A 99 -1.76 -4.18 -8.32
C ILE A 99 -0.80 -3.00 -8.50
N ARG A 100 0.40 -3.26 -9.02
CA ARG A 100 1.45 -2.24 -9.16
C ARG A 100 1.03 -1.08 -10.07
N LEU A 101 0.55 -1.37 -11.26
CA LEU A 101 0.20 -0.34 -12.26
C LEU A 101 -1.06 0.46 -11.90
N ASN A 102 -1.88 -0.02 -10.95
CA ASN A 102 -3.06 0.70 -10.47
C ASN A 102 -2.85 1.32 -9.07
N THR A 103 -1.62 1.28 -8.55
CA THR A 103 -1.25 1.92 -7.29
C THR A 103 -0.90 3.39 -7.50
N GLU A 104 -1.42 4.27 -6.65
CA GLU A 104 -1.12 5.71 -6.69
C GLU A 104 0.02 6.13 -5.75
N TYR A 105 0.21 5.37 -4.67
CA TYR A 105 1.15 5.71 -3.61
C TYR A 105 1.95 4.49 -3.20
N VAL A 106 3.25 4.67 -2.96
CA VAL A 106 4.10 3.60 -2.39
C VAL A 106 4.88 4.15 -1.21
N ALA A 107 4.70 3.54 -0.05
CA ALA A 107 5.54 3.76 1.12
C ALA A 107 6.69 2.74 1.13
N LEU A 108 7.88 3.17 0.72
CA LEU A 108 9.09 2.35 0.80
C LEU A 108 9.71 2.53 2.17
N LEU A 109 9.44 1.59 3.07
CA LEU A 109 10.23 1.41 4.29
C LEU A 109 11.59 0.79 3.93
N ARG A 110 12.25 0.07 4.84
CA ARG A 110 13.48 -0.65 4.53
C ARG A 110 13.21 -1.80 3.53
N ALA A 111 13.37 -1.50 2.25
CA ALA A 111 13.36 -2.43 1.14
C ALA A 111 14.72 -3.14 1.01
N ASN A 112 14.67 -4.43 0.69
CA ASN A 112 15.87 -5.27 0.66
C ASN A 112 16.48 -5.41 -0.74
N SER A 113 15.91 -4.83 -1.80
CA SER A 113 16.41 -5.06 -3.16
C SER A 113 16.50 -3.81 -4.04
N ARG A 114 17.65 -3.65 -4.73
CA ARG A 114 17.81 -2.67 -5.83
C ARG A 114 16.85 -2.94 -6.99
N ARG A 115 16.42 -4.19 -7.16
CA ARG A 115 15.48 -4.60 -8.21
C ARG A 115 14.11 -3.95 -8.03
N ASP A 116 13.64 -3.85 -6.79
CA ASP A 116 12.38 -3.16 -6.46
C ASP A 116 12.46 -1.68 -6.84
N LEU A 117 13.55 -1.01 -6.44
CA LEU A 117 13.76 0.42 -6.74
C LEU A 117 13.76 0.71 -8.25
N LYS A 118 14.46 -0.12 -9.04
CA LYS A 118 14.51 0.02 -10.50
C LYS A 118 13.13 -0.10 -11.14
N LEU A 119 12.41 -1.18 -10.80
CA LEU A 119 11.07 -1.39 -11.36
C LEU A 119 10.11 -0.28 -10.93
N LEU A 120 10.22 0.20 -9.70
CA LEU A 120 9.38 1.27 -9.20
C LEU A 120 9.54 2.56 -10.00
N ILE A 121 10.77 2.95 -10.37
CA ILE A 121 10.99 4.11 -11.24
C ILE A 121 10.29 3.91 -12.59
N THR A 122 10.42 2.71 -13.17
CA THR A 122 9.78 2.39 -14.46
C THR A 122 8.25 2.47 -14.37
N ASP A 123 7.67 1.93 -13.30
CA ASP A 123 6.21 1.88 -13.14
C ASP A 123 5.60 3.29 -12.88
N PHE A 124 6.31 4.19 -12.20
CA PHE A 124 5.79 5.52 -11.83
C PHE A 124 6.26 6.69 -12.71
N ASN A 125 7.34 6.52 -13.47
CA ASN A 125 7.88 7.52 -14.41
C ASN A 125 7.95 8.96 -13.83
N ILE A 126 8.55 9.11 -12.65
CA ILE A 126 8.62 10.40 -11.95
C ILE A 126 9.60 11.33 -12.69
N PRO A 127 9.17 12.54 -13.12
CA PRO A 127 10.02 13.44 -13.90
C PRO A 127 11.34 13.77 -13.20
N GLY A 128 12.44 13.62 -13.93
CA GLY A 128 13.80 13.94 -13.44
C GLY A 128 14.41 12.92 -12.46
N LEU A 129 13.65 11.91 -12.02
CA LEU A 129 14.16 10.91 -11.08
C LEU A 129 14.97 9.84 -11.82
N THR A 130 16.26 9.72 -11.49
CA THR A 130 17.14 8.68 -12.04
C THR A 130 17.25 7.48 -11.09
N GLU A 131 17.79 6.36 -11.58
CA GLU A 131 18.11 5.19 -10.74
C GLU A 131 19.08 5.53 -9.59
N GLU A 132 20.07 6.38 -9.85
CA GLU A 132 21.00 6.83 -8.81
C GLU A 132 20.31 7.76 -7.81
N GLY A 133 19.47 8.68 -8.30
CA GLY A 133 18.71 9.60 -7.45
C GLY A 133 17.76 8.88 -6.50
N ILE A 134 16.99 7.89 -6.97
CA ILE A 134 16.10 7.12 -6.08
C ILE A 134 16.90 6.38 -5.02
N LEU A 135 18.05 5.79 -5.38
CA LEU A 135 18.88 5.05 -4.45
C LEU A 135 19.47 5.99 -3.38
N HIS A 136 19.94 7.17 -3.78
CA HIS A 136 20.40 8.21 -2.87
C HIS A 136 19.29 8.60 -1.88
N TYR A 137 18.11 8.97 -2.37
CA TYR A 137 17.01 9.43 -1.51
C TYR A 137 16.48 8.32 -0.62
N TYR A 138 16.39 7.10 -1.14
CA TYR A 138 16.02 5.92 -0.37
C TYR A 138 16.98 5.70 0.80
N ASN A 139 18.28 5.63 0.53
CA ASN A 139 19.31 5.43 1.55
C ASN A 139 19.27 6.54 2.62
N ARG A 140 19.06 7.80 2.20
CA ARG A 140 18.91 8.94 3.09
C ARG A 140 17.63 8.90 3.93
N ALA A 141 16.55 8.31 3.42
CA ALA A 141 15.31 8.12 4.19
C ALA A 141 15.53 7.07 5.29
N ILE A 142 16.04 5.90 4.93
CA ILE A 142 16.15 4.75 5.86
C ILE A 142 17.30 4.90 6.87
N SER A 143 18.31 5.72 6.61
CA SER A 143 19.40 5.98 7.54
C SER A 143 18.96 6.72 8.81
N ARG A 144 17.78 7.35 8.78
CA ARG A 144 17.20 8.10 9.91
C ARG A 144 16.55 7.21 10.97
N GLY A 145 16.44 5.90 10.73
CA GLY A 145 15.97 4.92 11.72
C GLY A 145 14.71 4.15 11.32
N LYS A 146 14.20 3.33 12.25
CA LYS A 146 13.00 2.51 12.04
C LYS A 146 11.76 3.40 11.87
N GLY A 147 10.88 3.00 10.95
CA GLY A 147 9.62 3.72 10.67
C GLY A 147 9.77 4.89 9.69
N GLN A 148 10.99 5.18 9.22
CA GLN A 148 11.22 6.17 8.17
C GLN A 148 10.99 5.53 6.80
N MET A 149 10.45 6.31 5.87
CA MET A 149 10.13 5.83 4.53
C MET A 149 10.46 6.86 3.45
N LEU A 150 10.81 6.37 2.26
CA LEU A 150 10.70 7.11 1.03
C LEU A 150 9.29 6.90 0.49
N PHE A 151 8.52 7.97 0.35
CA PHE A 151 7.14 7.90 -0.09
C PHE A 151 7.02 8.40 -1.53
N ILE A 152 6.40 7.58 -2.37
CA ILE A 152 6.16 7.86 -3.78
C ILE A 152 4.74 8.36 -3.92
N ASP A 153 4.57 9.53 -4.52
CA ASP A 153 3.28 10.16 -4.79
C ASP A 153 3.13 10.37 -6.29
N SER A 154 2.46 9.42 -6.95
CA SER A 154 2.26 9.48 -8.40
C SER A 154 1.23 10.52 -8.80
N VAL A 155 0.26 10.81 -7.92
CA VAL A 155 -0.80 11.79 -8.16
C VAL A 155 -0.21 13.18 -8.36
N LYS A 156 0.85 13.52 -7.60
CA LYS A 156 1.57 14.79 -7.75
C LYS A 156 2.90 14.65 -8.50
N GLY A 157 3.23 13.47 -9.01
CA GLY A 157 4.47 13.22 -9.74
C GLY A 157 5.74 13.55 -8.93
N GLN A 158 5.78 13.19 -7.64
CA GLN A 158 6.89 13.55 -6.75
C GLN A 158 7.26 12.41 -5.78
N ILE A 159 8.38 12.59 -5.09
CA ILE A 159 8.80 11.75 -3.96
C ILE A 159 8.92 12.58 -2.69
N ARG A 160 8.74 11.95 -1.54
CA ARG A 160 8.75 12.59 -0.22
C ARG A 160 9.54 11.78 0.79
N TYR A 161 10.11 12.45 1.78
CA TYR A 161 10.43 11.81 3.05
C TYR A 161 9.16 11.72 3.89
N ASN A 162 8.79 10.51 4.30
CA ASN A 162 7.53 10.24 5.00
C ASN A 162 6.32 10.87 4.28
N PHE A 163 5.30 11.31 5.01
CA PHE A 163 4.04 11.75 4.39
C PHE A 163 4.08 13.19 3.84
N ASP A 164 4.89 14.06 4.41
CA ASP A 164 4.69 15.51 4.39
C ASP A 164 5.88 16.31 3.85
N THR A 165 7.03 15.69 3.58
CA THR A 165 8.25 16.40 3.19
C THR A 165 8.63 16.11 1.73
N PRO A 166 8.15 16.89 0.74
CA PRO A 166 8.56 16.77 -0.66
C PRO A 166 10.07 16.91 -0.85
N ILE A 167 10.61 16.16 -1.82
CA ILE A 167 12.01 16.22 -2.22
C ILE A 167 12.11 16.95 -3.55
N LYS A 168 13.03 17.93 -3.63
CA LYS A 168 13.41 18.57 -4.88
C LYS A 168 14.38 17.67 -5.64
N ILE A 169 13.94 17.14 -6.76
CA ILE A 169 14.72 16.27 -7.64
C ILE A 169 15.69 17.13 -8.45
N GLY A 170 16.98 16.75 -8.53
CA GLY A 170 17.99 17.43 -9.36
C GLY A 170 18.95 18.36 -8.62
N GLU A 171 18.82 18.56 -7.31
CA GLU A 171 19.90 19.15 -6.51
C GLU A 171 20.92 18.04 -6.19
N ASN A 172 21.99 17.95 -7.00
CA ASN A 172 23.20 17.12 -6.86
C ASN A 172 23.16 16.01 -5.78
N TYR A 173 23.00 14.76 -6.21
CA TYR A 173 23.13 13.56 -5.36
C TYR A 173 24.59 13.16 -5.13
#